data_AF-A0A533XE84-F1
#
_entry.id   AF-A0A533XE84-F1
#
_cell.length_a   1.000
_cell.length_b   1.000
_cell.length_c   1.000
_cell.angle_alpha   90.00
_cell.angle_beta   90.00
_cell.angle_gamma   90.00
#
_symmetry.space_group_name_H-M   'P 1'
#
loop_
_entity.id
_entity.type
_entity.pdbx_description
1 polymer ?
#
loop_
_entity_poly.entity_id
_entity_poly.type
_entity_poly.pdbx_seq_one_letter_code
_entity_poly.pdbx_strand_id
1 'polypeptide(L)'
;MPRDEEAVIRSLGTDIELGREEAMLYLKILREGGIPKAEKNRSTEVLLSRGMILLSGDGSRFIALHPRLGVANYFRTYQEQVTRELRERRMRVDKLILELIPVYEAATKKRLAEQGGK
;
A
#
# COMPACT_ATOMS: atom_id res chain seq x y z
N MET A 1 20.69 16.63 -16.54
CA MET A 1 19.40 17.32 -16.74
C MET A 1 18.47 16.94 -15.59
N PRO A 2 17.65 17.85 -15.05
CA PRO A 2 16.57 17.44 -14.16
C PRO A 2 15.69 16.44 -14.93
N ARG A 3 15.33 15.31 -14.32
CA ARG A 3 14.32 14.42 -14.92
C ARG A 3 13.04 15.23 -15.11
N ASP A 4 12.33 14.96 -16.20
CA ASP A 4 10.94 15.39 -16.38
C ASP A 4 10.13 15.08 -15.11
N GLU A 5 9.43 16.07 -14.57
CA GLU A 5 8.66 15.95 -13.32
C GLU A 5 7.63 14.82 -13.45
N GLU A 6 6.99 14.71 -14.62
CA GLU A 6 6.04 13.64 -14.90
C GLU A 6 6.73 12.28 -14.91
N ALA A 7 7.97 12.19 -15.38
CA ALA A 7 8.75 10.95 -15.28
C ALA A 7 9.04 10.57 -13.82
N VAL A 8 9.31 11.53 -12.94
CA VAL A 8 9.50 11.27 -11.51
C VAL A 8 8.19 10.83 -10.85
N ILE A 9 7.06 11.48 -11.16
CA ILE A 9 5.73 11.08 -10.67
C ILE A 9 5.42 9.66 -11.10
N ARG A 10 5.67 9.31 -12.38
CA ARG A 10 5.50 7.95 -12.89
C ARG A 10 6.38 6.95 -12.11
N SER A 11 7.67 7.23 -11.92
CA SER A 11 8.55 6.35 -11.14
C SER A 11 8.09 6.18 -9.70
N LEU A 12 7.66 7.25 -9.01
CA LEU A 12 7.13 7.14 -7.65
C LEU A 12 5.85 6.26 -7.61
N GLY A 13 5.00 6.35 -8.63
CA GLY A 13 3.83 5.49 -8.74
C GLY A 13 4.17 4.04 -9.07
N THR A 14 5.11 3.79 -9.98
CA THR A 14 5.43 2.43 -10.43
C THR A 14 6.33 1.68 -9.43
N ASP A 15 7.34 2.36 -8.88
CA ASP A 15 8.40 1.68 -8.12
C ASP A 15 8.08 1.53 -6.64
N ILE A 16 7.28 2.45 -6.09
CA ILE A 16 6.89 2.42 -4.68
C ILE A 16 5.38 2.50 -4.45
N GLU A 17 4.54 2.45 -5.49
CA GLU A 17 3.08 2.53 -5.38
C GLU A 17 2.55 3.81 -4.70
N LEU A 18 3.25 4.93 -4.89
CA LEU A 18 2.77 6.23 -4.44
C LEU A 18 1.62 6.73 -5.34
N GLY A 19 0.49 7.11 -4.75
CA GLY A 19 -0.63 7.66 -5.51
C GLY A 19 -0.23 8.94 -6.26
N ARG A 20 -0.82 9.21 -7.42
CA ARG A 20 -0.45 10.38 -8.25
C ARG A 20 -0.54 11.70 -7.48
N GLU A 21 -1.61 11.89 -6.71
CA GLU A 21 -1.81 13.08 -5.86
C GLU A 21 -0.75 13.19 -4.76
N GLU A 22 -0.35 12.06 -4.17
CA GLU A 22 0.67 11.99 -3.14
C GLU A 22 2.05 12.31 -3.72
N ALA A 23 2.36 11.79 -4.91
CA ALA A 23 3.60 12.06 -5.63
C ALA A 23 3.71 13.55 -6.01
N MET A 24 2.65 14.13 -6.56
CA MET A 24 2.61 15.57 -6.88
C MET A 24 2.80 16.42 -5.63
N LEU A 25 2.10 16.08 -4.54
CA LEU A 25 2.22 16.80 -3.27
C LEU A 25 3.63 16.68 -2.68
N TYR A 26 4.22 15.49 -2.72
CA TYR A 26 5.58 15.26 -2.23
C TYR A 26 6.61 16.10 -3.00
N LEU A 27 6.49 16.17 -4.33
CA LEU A 27 7.34 17.03 -5.17
C LEU A 27 7.12 18.52 -4.89
N LYS A 28 5.86 18.96 -4.70
CA LYS A 28 5.54 20.33 -4.28
C LYS A 28 6.28 20.68 -2.99
N ILE A 29 6.17 19.83 -1.97
CA ILE A 29 6.81 20.04 -0.65
C ILE A 29 8.33 20.10 -0.78
N LEU A 30 8.95 19.22 -1.57
CA LEU A 30 10.39 19.23 -1.81
C LEU A 30 10.86 20.53 -2.49
N ARG A 31 10.10 21.04 -3.46
CA ARG A 31 10.44 22.26 -4.21
C ARG A 31 10.27 23.52 -3.37
N GLU A 32 9.21 23.57 -2.57
CA GLU A 32 8.84 24.76 -1.78
C GLU A 32 9.47 24.76 -0.38
N GLY A 33 10.21 23.71 -0.01
CA GLY A 33 10.80 23.53 1.33
C GLY A 33 9.76 23.23 2.42
N GLY A 34 8.49 23.07 2.04
CA GLY A 34 7.39 22.75 2.93
C GLY A 34 6.11 23.47 2.55
N ILE A 35 4.96 22.99 3.03
CA ILE A 35 3.64 23.64 2.84
C ILE A 35 3.03 24.00 4.21
N PRO A 36 2.18 25.04 4.30
CA PRO A 36 1.45 25.36 5.51
C PRO A 36 0.59 24.19 6.01
N LYS A 37 0.48 24.03 7.34
CA LYS A 37 -0.41 23.04 7.95
C LYS A 37 -1.88 23.25 7.58
N ALA A 38 -2.28 24.48 7.24
CA ALA A 38 -3.62 24.80 6.77
C ALA A 38 -3.97 24.11 5.44
N GLU A 39 -2.98 23.74 4.62
CA GLU A 39 -3.17 22.96 3.39
C GLU A 39 -3.30 21.45 3.63
N LYS A 40 -3.51 21.02 4.88
CA LYS A 40 -3.69 19.61 5.23
C LYS A 40 -4.82 18.99 4.41
N ASN A 41 -4.51 17.88 3.76
CA ASN A 41 -5.42 17.04 3.01
C ASN A 41 -5.11 15.54 3.24
N ARG A 42 -5.85 14.66 2.58
CA ARG A 42 -5.66 13.21 2.68
C ARG A 42 -4.23 12.79 2.30
N SER A 43 -3.67 13.36 1.23
CA SER A 43 -2.31 13.04 0.78
C SER A 43 -1.25 13.43 1.80
N THR A 44 -1.40 14.55 2.52
CA THR A 44 -0.50 14.85 3.66
C THR A 44 -0.59 13.80 4.78
N GLU A 45 -1.76 13.24 5.07
CA GLU A 45 -1.89 12.20 6.10
C GLU A 45 -1.19 10.90 5.70
N VAL A 46 -1.29 10.52 4.42
CA VAL A 46 -0.59 9.34 3.87
C VAL A 46 0.93 9.57 3.92
N LEU A 47 1.41 10.70 3.41
CA LEU A 47 2.83 11.02 3.41
C LEU A 47 3.41 11.13 4.83
N LEU A 48 2.63 11.64 5.79
CA LEU A 48 3.03 11.75 7.20
C LEU A 48 3.10 10.36 7.87
N SER A 49 2.04 9.55 7.73
CA SER A 49 1.97 8.21 8.32
C SER A 49 3.01 7.24 7.74
N ARG A 50 3.43 7.46 6.49
CA ARG A 50 4.48 6.68 5.82
C ARG A 50 5.88 7.27 5.96
N GLY A 51 6.03 8.35 6.74
CA GLY A 51 7.33 8.91 7.09
C GLY A 51 8.08 9.52 5.90
N MET A 52 7.37 10.12 4.94
CA MET A 52 7.96 10.92 3.86
C MET A 52 8.06 12.40 4.20
N ILE A 53 7.13 12.89 5.03
CA ILE A 53 7.07 14.28 5.51
C ILE A 53 6.95 14.28 7.03
N LEU A 54 7.23 15.42 7.64
CA LEU A 54 7.04 15.68 9.07
C LEU A 54 6.37 17.03 9.27
N LEU A 55 5.80 17.24 10.46
CA LEU A 55 5.42 18.57 10.90
C LEU A 55 6.67 19.29 11.42
N SER A 56 6.85 20.55 11.03
CA SER A 56 7.95 21.40 11.49
C SER A 56 7.93 21.57 13.01
N GLY A 57 9.07 21.91 13.62
CA GLY A 57 9.20 22.01 15.08
C GLY A 57 8.26 23.03 15.74
N ASP A 58 7.88 24.07 15.01
CA ASP A 58 6.90 25.07 15.41
C ASP A 58 5.44 24.67 15.11
N GLY A 59 5.23 23.51 14.47
CA GLY A 59 3.92 22.98 14.15
C GLY A 59 3.20 23.67 12.99
N SER A 60 3.85 24.60 12.29
CA SER A 60 3.20 25.49 11.32
C SER A 60 3.17 24.93 9.89
N ARG A 61 4.09 24.02 9.54
CA ARG A 61 4.29 23.53 8.17
C ARG A 61 4.55 22.04 8.12
N PHE A 62 4.17 21.41 7.01
CA PHE A 62 4.66 20.10 6.64
C PHE A 62 5.93 20.25 5.81
N ILE A 63 7.01 19.57 6.21
CA ILE A 63 8.31 19.58 5.55
C ILE A 63 8.67 18.18 5.07
N ALA A 64 9.33 18.07 3.92
CA ALA A 64 9.80 16.79 3.42
C ALA A 64 11.02 16.32 4.20
N LEU A 65 11.09 15.02 4.46
CA LEU A 65 12.35 14.38 4.79
C LEU A 65 13.24 14.31 3.55
N HIS A 66 14.55 14.20 3.78
CA HIS A 66 15.50 13.95 2.71
C HIS A 66 15.04 12.74 1.87
N PRO A 67 15.03 12.81 0.52
CA PRO A 67 14.42 11.78 -0.33
C PRO A 67 14.91 10.35 -0.06
N ARG A 68 16.19 10.18 0.25
CA ARG A 68 16.76 8.89 0.66
C ARG A 68 16.02 8.27 1.85
N LEU A 69 15.67 9.08 2.85
CA LEU A 69 14.95 8.63 4.04
C LEU A 69 13.45 8.50 3.77
N GLY A 70 12.85 9.52 3.14
CA GLY A 70 11.41 9.54 2.87
C GLY A 70 10.96 8.35 2.01
N VAL A 71 11.64 8.11 0.89
CA VAL A 71 11.31 6.99 -0.01
C VAL A 71 11.56 5.64 0.66
N ALA A 72 12.67 5.48 1.40
CA ALA A 72 12.97 4.24 2.12
C ALA A 72 11.95 3.94 3.23
N ASN A 73 11.54 4.95 3.99
CA ASN A 73 10.50 4.82 5.02
C ASN A 73 9.17 4.40 4.40
N TYR A 74 8.76 5.07 3.32
CA TYR A 74 7.53 4.75 2.62
C TYR A 74 7.51 3.30 2.16
N PHE A 75 8.56 2.88 1.45
CA PHE A 75 8.63 1.54 0.90
C PHE A 75 8.60 0.47 1.99
N ARG A 76 9.31 0.68 3.10
CA ARG A 76 9.26 -0.24 4.26
C ARG A 76 7.84 -0.36 4.81
N THR A 77 7.16 0.76 5.09
CA THR A 77 5.79 0.75 5.63
C THR A 77 4.81 0.10 4.65
N TYR A 78 4.97 0.35 3.35
CA TYR A 78 4.19 -0.30 2.31
C TYR A 78 4.39 -1.83 2.30
N GLN A 79 5.64 -2.31 2.33
CA GLN A 79 5.95 -3.74 2.38
C GLN A 79 5.34 -4.44 3.60
N GLU A 80 5.38 -3.79 4.77
CA GLU A 80 4.76 -4.30 6.00
C GLU A 80 3.24 -4.44 5.84
N GLN A 81 2.59 -3.43 5.26
CA GLN A 81 1.16 -3.45 4.99
C GLN A 81 0.77 -4.58 4.03
N VAL A 82 1.43 -4.68 2.88
CA VAL A 82 1.15 -5.72 1.88
C VAL A 82 1.38 -7.12 2.44
N THR A 83 2.47 -7.30 3.20
CA THR A 83 2.77 -8.59 3.84
C THR A 83 1.66 -8.98 4.83
N ARG A 84 1.15 -8.03 5.61
CA ARG A 84 0.03 -8.26 6.53
C ARG A 84 -1.23 -8.65 5.77
N GLU A 85 -1.60 -7.89 4.74
CA GLU A 85 -2.79 -8.16 3.93
C GLU A 85 -2.74 -9.53 3.24
N LEU A 86 -1.57 -9.92 2.72
CA LEU A 86 -1.35 -11.25 2.14
C LEU A 86 -1.50 -12.37 3.17
N ARG A 87 -0.96 -12.18 4.39
CA ARG A 87 -1.11 -13.16 5.49
C ARG A 87 -2.58 -13.32 5.88
N GLU A 88 -3.30 -12.22 6.07
CA GLU A 88 -4.72 -12.26 6.39
C GLU A 88 -5.54 -12.91 5.29
N ARG A 89 -5.23 -12.61 4.01
CA ARG A 89 -5.88 -13.23 2.86
C ARG A 89 -5.62 -14.74 2.82
N ARG A 90 -4.38 -15.18 3.11
CA ARG A 90 -4.03 -16.60 3.20
C ARG A 90 -4.88 -17.32 4.23
N MET A 91 -5.04 -16.76 5.43
CA MET A 91 -5.90 -17.36 6.47
C MET A 91 -7.36 -17.53 6.02
N ARG A 92 -7.90 -16.54 5.28
CA ARG A 92 -9.25 -16.64 4.72
C ARG A 92 -9.36 -17.72 3.65
N VAL A 93 -8.34 -17.86 2.80
CA VAL A 93 -8.28 -18.93 1.78
C VAL A 93 -8.19 -20.30 2.44
N ASP A 94 -7.35 -20.47 3.46
CA ASP A 94 -7.22 -21.75 4.18
C ASP A 94 -8.56 -22.17 4.82
N LYS A 95 -9.28 -21.21 5.42
CA LYS A 95 -10.63 -21.45 5.95
C LYS A 95 -11.61 -21.89 4.86
N LEU A 96 -11.61 -21.20 3.71
CA LEU A 96 -12.47 -21.55 2.59
C LEU A 96 -12.18 -22.95 2.06
N ILE A 97 -10.90 -23.34 1.98
CA ILE A 97 -10.51 -24.71 1.58
C ILE A 97 -11.15 -25.74 2.52
N LEU A 98 -11.06 -25.52 3.84
CA LEU A 98 -11.65 -26.44 4.83
C LEU A 98 -13.17 -26.52 4.71
N GLU A 99 -13.85 -25.43 4.36
CA GLU A 99 -15.30 -25.42 4.11
C GLU A 99 -15.69 -26.17 2.82
N LEU A 100 -14.83 -26.17 1.80
CA LEU A 100 -15.08 -26.82 0.52
C LEU A 100 -14.80 -28.33 0.52
N ILE A 101 -13.89 -28.82 1.38
CA ILE A 101 -13.56 -30.25 1.47
C ILE A 101 -14.81 -31.12 1.70
N PRO A 102 -15.69 -30.84 2.69
CA PRO A 102 -16.89 -31.65 2.90
C PRO A 102 -17.82 -31.70 1.69
N VAL A 103 -17.94 -30.59 0.95
CA VAL A 103 -18.76 -30.51 -0.27
C VAL A 103 -18.21 -31.45 -1.33
N TYR A 104 -16.89 -31.42 -1.54
CA TYR A 104 -16.21 -32.32 -2.45
C TYR A 104 -16.36 -33.80 -2.04
N GLU A 105 -16.16 -34.11 -0.76
CA GLU A 105 -16.27 -35.47 -0.23
C GLU A 105 -17.68 -36.03 -0.37
N ALA A 106 -18.72 -35.24 -0.08
CA ALA A 106 -20.11 -35.63 -0.24
C ALA A 106 -20.45 -35.95 -1.71
N ALA A 107 -20.05 -35.08 -2.63
CA ALA A 107 -20.24 -35.30 -4.06
C ALA A 107 -19.48 -36.53 -4.59
N THR A 108 -18.33 -36.84 -4.00
CA THR A 108 -17.51 -37.99 -4.38
C THR A 108 -18.10 -39.29 -3.85
N LYS A 109 -18.52 -39.33 -2.57
CA LYS A 109 -19.22 -40.48 -1.97
C LYS A 109 -20.50 -40.83 -2.73
N LYS A 110 -21.29 -39.83 -3.11
CA LYS A 110 -22.51 -40.03 -3.91
C LYS A 110 -22.21 -40.72 -5.25
N ARG A 111 -21.22 -40.23 -6.00
CA ARG A 111 -20.81 -40.83 -7.28
C ARG A 111 -20.32 -42.28 -7.13
N LEU A 112 -19.57 -42.58 -6.08
CA LEU A 112 -19.08 -43.95 -5.83
C LEU A 112 -20.23 -44.91 -5.47
N ALA A 113 -21.20 -44.45 -4.67
CA ALA A 113 -22.39 -45.25 -4.35
C ALA A 113 -23.25 -45.56 -5.59
N GLU A 114 -23.36 -44.62 -6.53
CA GLU A 114 -24.07 -44.80 -7.80
C GLU A 114 -23.34 -45.77 -8.76
N GLN A 115 -22.02 -45.93 -8.62
CA GLN A 115 -21.20 -46.81 -9.45
C GLN A 115 -21.06 -48.24 -8.90
N GLY A 116 -21.11 -48.43 -7.58
CA GLY A 116 -21.00 -49.73 -6.92
C GLY A 116 -22.32 -50.52 -6.80
N GLY A 117 -23.45 -49.95 -7.26
CA GLY A 117 -24.78 -50.56 -7.22
C GLY A 117 -25.21 -51.24 -8.53
N LYS A 118 -24.30 -51.94 -9.22
CA LYS A 118 -24.62 -52.82 -10.36
C LYS A 118 -24.17 -54.24 -10.09
#